data_AF-A0A9D7BQX5-F1
#
_entry.id   AF-A0A9D7BQX5-F1
#
_cell.length_a   1.000
_cell.length_b   1.000
_cell.length_c   1.000
_cell.angle_alpha   90.00
_cell.angle_beta   90.00
_cell.angle_gamma   90.00
#
_symmetry.space_group_name_H-M   'P 1'
#
loop_
_entity.id
_entity.type
_entity.pdbx_description
1 polymer ?
#
loop_
_entity_poly.entity_id
_entity_poly.type
_entity_poly.pdbx_seq_one_letter_code
_entity_poly.pdbx_strand_id
1 'polypeptide(L)' 'MHSNEYSESNWENQISLYLDNQLSMDEKNNFIQDVQSNPVMQKALKNEQKFREVLKHGIVRPECSLDFEEKLKEKIGV' A
#
# COMPACT_ATOMS: atom_id res chain seq x y z
N MET A 1 -20.16 10.43 -25.62
CA MET A 1 -19.78 9.68 -24.41
C MET A 1 -18.51 10.32 -23.88
N HIS A 2 -18.61 11.04 -22.77
CA HIS A 2 -17.48 11.69 -22.12
C HIS A 2 -16.93 10.72 -21.06
N SER A 3 -15.82 10.05 -21.38
CA SER A 3 -14.95 9.40 -20.40
C SER A 3 -13.54 9.91 -20.70
N ASN A 4 -13.23 11.06 -20.12
CA ASN A 4 -11.86 11.54 -19.99
C ASN A 4 -11.24 10.73 -18.85
N GLU A 5 -10.71 9.55 -19.13
CA GLU A 5 -10.00 8.75 -18.14
C GLU A 5 -8.51 8.75 -18.48
N TYR A 6 -7.77 9.38 -17.57
CA TYR A 6 -6.34 9.50 -17.55
C TYR A 6 -5.67 8.18 -17.92
N SER A 7 -4.84 8.21 -18.96
CA SER A 7 -3.80 7.21 -19.20
C SER A 7 -2.70 7.37 -18.12
N GLU A 8 -3.06 7.21 -16.84
CA GLU A 8 -2.08 6.81 -15.83
C GLU A 8 -1.58 5.44 -16.28
N SER A 9 -0.25 5.28 -16.29
CA SER A 9 0.32 4.06 -16.83
C SER A 9 -0.18 2.90 -15.96
N ASN A 10 -0.70 1.82 -16.55
CA ASN A 10 -1.32 0.67 -15.85
C ASN A 10 -0.54 0.21 -14.59
N TRP A 11 0.79 0.36 -14.60
CA TRP A 11 1.66 0.00 -13.49
C TRP A 11 1.59 0.94 -12.26
N GLU A 12 1.16 2.19 -12.38
CA GLU A 12 0.98 3.13 -11.25
C GLU A 12 -0.15 2.65 -10.34
N ASN A 13 -1.26 2.22 -10.93
CA ASN A 13 -2.35 1.58 -10.19
C ASN A 13 -1.90 0.27 -9.55
N GLN A 14 -1.12 -0.55 -10.25
CA GLN A 14 -0.57 -1.79 -9.69
C GLN A 14 0.35 -1.55 -8.48
N ILE A 15 1.14 -0.46 -8.45
CA ILE A 15 1.91 -0.07 -7.27
C ILE A 15 0.99 0.18 -6.08
N SER A 16 -0.09 0.95 -6.28
CA SER A 16 -1.07 1.24 -5.22
C SER A 16 -1.73 -0.04 -4.70
N LEU A 17 -2.23 -0.88 -5.61
CA LEU A 17 -2.84 -2.17 -5.26
C LEU A 17 -1.87 -3.09 -4.52
N TYR A 18 -0.59 -3.11 -4.93
CA TYR A 18 0.45 -3.89 -4.27
C TYR A 18 0.68 -3.41 -2.83
N LEU A 19 0.81 -2.10 -2.62
CA LEU A 19 1.08 -1.51 -1.31
C LEU A 19 -0.13 -1.58 -0.36
N ASP A 20 -1.34 -1.63 -0.91
CA ASP A 20 -2.58 -1.82 -0.15
C ASP A 20 -2.91 -3.30 0.12
N ASN A 21 -2.06 -4.24 -0.33
CA ASN A 21 -2.29 -5.69 -0.29
C ASN A 21 -3.59 -6.12 -0.98
N GLN A 22 -3.98 -5.42 -2.05
CA GLN A 22 -5.17 -5.71 -2.85
C GLN A 22 -4.90 -6.62 -4.05
N LEU A 23 -3.63 -6.97 -4.31
CA LEU A 23 -3.26 -7.96 -5.31
C LEU A 23 -3.38 -9.38 -4.74
N SER A 24 -3.86 -10.31 -5.57
CA SER A 24 -3.74 -11.73 -5.30
C SER A 24 -2.26 -12.16 -5.26
N MET A 25 -1.99 -13.37 -4.75
CA MET A 25 -0.62 -13.87 -4.64
C MET A 25 0.07 -13.97 -6.02
N ASP A 26 -0.66 -14.41 -7.05
CA ASP A 26 -0.13 -14.56 -8.40
C ASP A 26 0.17 -13.19 -9.02
N GLU A 27 -0.75 -12.22 -8.89
CA GLU A 27 -0.54 -10.85 -9.35
C GLU A 27 0.63 -10.17 -8.64
N LYS A 28 0.79 -10.43 -7.34
CA LYS A 28 1.92 -9.93 -6.55
C LYS A 28 3.25 -10.45 -7.09
N ASN A 29 3.32 -11.74 -7.42
CA ASN A 29 4.53 -12.34 -7.97
C ASN A 29 4.88 -11.75 -9.34
N ASN A 30 3.88 -11.61 -10.22
CA ASN A 30 4.04 -11.01 -11.55
C ASN A 30 4.50 -9.55 -11.42
N PHE A 31 3.84 -8.76 -10.58
CA PHE A 31 4.22 -7.37 -10.33
C PHE A 31 5.66 -7.24 -9.81
N ILE A 32 6.11 -8.12 -8.90
CA ILE A 32 7.49 -8.10 -8.41
C ILE A 32 8.48 -8.38 -9.54
N GLN A 33 8.18 -9.32 -10.45
CA GLN A 33 9.03 -9.59 -11.62
C GLN A 33 9.10 -8.39 -12.57
N ASP A 34 7.96 -7.72 -12.81
CA ASP A 34 7.90 -6.51 -13.64
C ASP A 34 8.70 -5.36 -13.02
N VAL A 35 8.57 -5.16 -11.70
CA VAL A 35 9.38 -4.18 -10.96
C VAL A 35 10.88 -4.52 -11.07
N GLN A 36 11.27 -5.79 -10.91
CA GLN A 36 12.68 -6.18 -11.00
C GLN A 36 13.28 -5.92 -12.39
N SER A 37 12.49 -6.06 -13.45
CA SER A 37 12.95 -5.84 -14.82
C SER A 37 12.89 -4.38 -15.29
N ASN A 38 12.13 -3.51 -14.59
CA ASN A 38 11.91 -2.12 -15.00
C ASN A 38 12.41 -1.09 -13.94
N PRO A 39 13.54 -0.40 -14.19
CA PRO A 39 14.07 0.62 -13.29
C PRO A 39 13.13 1.80 -13.01
N VAL A 40 12.23 2.13 -13.94
CA VAL A 40 11.24 3.20 -13.76
C VAL A 40 10.22 2.79 -12.69
N MET A 41 9.71 1.56 -12.77
CA MET A 41 8.78 1.01 -11.79
C MET A 41 9.43 0.88 -10.41
N GLN A 42 10.70 0.47 -10.33
CA GLN A 42 11.45 0.44 -9.05
C GLN A 42 11.51 1.82 -8.40
N LYS A 43 11.86 2.85 -9.19
CA LYS A 43 11.95 4.22 -8.69
C LYS A 43 10.57 4.71 -8.22
N ALA A 44 9.52 4.43 -8.98
CA ALA A 44 8.17 4.84 -8.62
C ALA A 44 7.67 4.14 -7.35
N LEU A 45 7.84 2.82 -7.24
CA LEU A 45 7.50 2.05 -6.03
C LEU A 45 8.22 2.61 -4.80
N LYS A 46 9.52 2.90 -4.92
CA LYS A 46 10.33 3.45 -3.83
C LYS A 46 9.87 4.86 -3.43
N ASN A 47 9.45 5.69 -4.39
CA ASN A 47 8.93 7.02 -4.11
C ASN A 47 7.60 6.94 -3.35
N GLU A 48 6.68 6.09 -3.81
CA GLU A 48 5.38 5.89 -3.17
C GLU A 48 5.54 5.35 -1.74
N GLN A 49 6.43 4.37 -1.54
CA GLN A 49 6.77 3.86 -0.20
C GLN A 49 7.26 4.98 0.74
N LYS A 50 8.19 5.83 0.27
CA LYS A 50 8.68 6.96 1.06
C LYS A 50 7.57 7.94 1.39
N PHE A 51 6.70 8.25 0.43
CA PHE A 51 5.58 9.16 0.63
C PHE A 51 4.61 8.63 1.69
N ARG A 52 4.23 7.35 1.60
CA ARG A 52 3.38 6.69 2.60
C ARG A 52 4.02 6.65 3.99
N GLU A 53 5.33 6.44 4.08
CA GLU A 53 6.05 6.53 5.36
C GLU A 53 6.02 7.94 5.95
N VAL A 54 6.14 8.98 5.12
CA VAL A 54 5.98 10.37 5.57
C VAL A 54 4.57 10.60 6.11
N LEU A 55 3.53 10.14 5.41
CA LEU A 55 2.15 10.26 5.89
C LEU A 55 1.92 9.49 7.19
N LYS A 56 2.48 8.28 7.30
CA LYS A 56 2.34 7.42 8.47
C LYS A 56 2.90 8.06 9.74
N HIS A 57 4.01 8.79 9.63
CA HIS A 57 4.65 9.47 10.75
C HIS A 57 4.21 10.92 10.94
N GLY A 58 3.73 11.58 9.87
CA GLY A 58 3.30 12.98 9.89
C GLY A 58 1.89 13.20 10.43
N ILE A 59 1.08 12.14 10.52
CA ILE A 59 -0.30 12.22 11.02
C ILE A 59 -0.33 11.80 12.48
N VAL A 60 -0.78 12.71 13.36
CA VAL A 60 -1.05 12.40 14.78
C VAL A 60 -2.19 11.37 14.82
N ARG A 61 -1.86 10.15 15.25
CA ARG A 61 -2.86 9.10 15.45
C ARG A 61 -3.45 9.23 16.85
N PRO A 62 -4.79 9.14 17.01
CA PRO A 62 -5.39 9.05 18.33
C PRO A 62 -4.82 7.85 19.07
N GLU A 63 -4.46 8.04 20.33
CA GLU A 63 -4.11 6.92 21.20
C GLU A 63 -5.35 6.04 21.40
N CYS A 64 -5.13 4.74 21.43
CA CYS A 64 -6.18 3.79 21.74
C CYS A 64 -6.47 3.85 23.25
N SER A 65 -7.72 3.65 23.66
CA SER A 65 -8.02 3.51 25.08
C SER A 65 -7.43 2.20 25.61
N LEU A 66 -6.87 2.25 26.82
CA LEU A 66 -6.32 1.07 27.49
C LEU A 66 -7.36 -0.05 27.64
N ASP A 67 -8.60 0.31 27.94
CA ASP A 67 -9.74 -0.62 28.01
C ASP A 67 -10.00 -1.35 26.69
N PHE A 68 -9.82 -0.66 25.54
CA PHE A 68 -9.95 -1.32 24.25
C PHE A 68 -8.78 -2.27 23.99
N GLU A 69 -7.55 -1.88 24.36
CA GLU A 69 -6.37 -2.72 24.21
C GLU A 69 -6.47 -4.02 25.04
N GLU A 70 -6.90 -3.91 26.29
CA GLU A 70 -7.12 -5.05 27.19
C GLU A 70 -8.21 -6.00 26.66
N LYS A 71 -9.37 -5.46 26.24
CA LYS A 71 -10.43 -6.25 25.61
C LYS A 71 -9.98 -6.92 24.32
N LEU A 72 -9.09 -6.27 23.57
CA LEU A 72 -8.53 -6.86 22.36
C LEU A 72 -7.62 -8.05 22.70
N LYS A 73 -6.72 -7.88 23.68
CA LYS A 73 -5.80 -8.92 24.18
C LYS A 73 -6.56 -10.15 24.69
N GLU A 74 -7.58 -9.94 25.51
CA GLU A 74 -8.48 -11.01 25.99
C GLU A 74 -9.13 -11.78 24.84
N LYS A 75 -9.56 -11.07 23.79
CA LYS A 75 -10.23 -11.68 22.63
C LYS A 75 -9.28 -12.49 21.74
N ILE A 76 -8.02 -12.08 21.63
CA ILE A 76 -7.00 -12.80 20.83
C ILE A 76 -6.23 -13.86 21.65
N GLY A 77 -6.46 -13.93 22.96
CA GLY A 77 -5.83 -14.90 23.86
C GLY A 77 -4.36 -14.60 24.18
N VAL A 78 -3.98 -13.32 24.18
CA VAL A 78 -2.62 -12.83 24.51
C VAL A 78 -2.61 -12.18 25.88
#